data_AF-A0ABD4BH71-F1
#
_entry.id   AF-A0ABD4BH71-F1
#
_cell.length_a   1.000
_cell.length_b   1.000
_cell.length_c   1.000
_cell.angle_alpha   90.00
_cell.angle_beta   90.00
_cell.angle_gamma   90.00
#
_symmetry.space_group_name_H-M   'P 1'
#
loop_
_entity.id
_entity.type
_entity.pdbx_description
1 polymer ?
#
loop_
_entity_poly.entity_id
_entity_poly.type
_entity_poly.pdbx_seq_one_letter_code
_entity_poly.pdbx_strand_id
1 'polypeptide(L)'
;MNWKDHPIVVAAIATGSSIAFCVTFIVPIYEKNNLNKISELEKADTALNEKLVKATEELLQEKNKNEDTRKKLSNEIKEKSTKILELQEEDRLNSETPFPKGFRSVQLLDNVNNIEAAYKDNKISKTKLWISVDIDDNLFSSVTYYPITFGDSKRISHVLFHFKQLDSINIDENFNIVRKTDDDLKKYRDSLYNATLKILKEKYGESKYDPEEQEHRFYINKFWQISLTARGMVISTIYEPKSILNQNIDNKKNQHEAISQRY
;
A
#
# COMPACT_ATOMS: atom_id res chain seq x y z
N MET A 1 86.25 20.08 -66.68
CA MET A 1 84.87 20.42 -66.25
C MET A 1 84.77 20.19 -64.75
N ASN A 2 84.50 21.24 -63.98
CA ASN A 2 84.36 21.16 -62.53
C ASN A 2 82.93 20.72 -62.21
N TRP A 3 82.74 19.63 -61.47
CA TRP A 3 81.41 19.12 -61.13
C TRP A 3 80.55 20.14 -60.36
N LYS A 4 81.21 21.14 -59.77
CA LYS A 4 80.61 22.29 -59.06
C LYS A 4 79.82 23.24 -59.97
N ASP A 5 80.04 23.19 -61.28
CA ASP A 5 79.36 24.06 -62.26
C ASP A 5 78.18 23.36 -62.95
N HIS A 6 77.91 22.08 -62.62
CA HIS A 6 76.80 21.33 -63.21
C HIS A 6 75.53 21.50 -62.36
N PRO A 7 74.53 22.28 -62.80
CA PRO A 7 73.41 22.70 -61.97
C PRO A 7 72.60 21.53 -61.41
N ILE A 8 72.52 20.42 -62.15
CA ILE A 8 71.84 19.19 -61.71
C ILE A 8 72.56 18.51 -60.54
N VAL A 9 73.91 18.51 -60.52
CA VAL A 9 74.69 17.86 -59.46
C VAL A 9 74.63 18.68 -58.17
N VAL A 10 74.71 20.00 -58.27
CA VAL A 10 74.56 20.91 -57.13
C VAL A 10 73.13 20.83 -56.57
N ALA A 11 72.11 20.78 -57.43
CA ALA A 11 70.72 20.60 -57.02
C ALA A 11 70.48 19.24 -56.34
N ALA A 12 71.07 18.16 -56.84
CA ALA A 12 70.95 16.83 -56.24
C ALA A 12 71.62 16.76 -54.85
N ILE A 13 72.81 17.35 -54.70
CA ILE A 13 73.51 17.43 -53.40
C ILE A 13 72.72 18.31 -52.43
N ALA A 14 72.24 19.49 -52.85
CA ALA A 14 71.44 20.36 -52.00
C ALA A 14 70.12 19.70 -51.56
N THR A 15 69.46 18.98 -52.46
CA THR A 15 68.23 18.22 -52.15
C THR A 15 68.53 17.07 -51.19
N GLY A 16 69.60 16.30 -51.44
CA GLY A 16 70.04 15.22 -50.55
C GLY A 16 70.43 15.70 -49.15
N SER A 17 71.16 16.81 -49.06
CA SER A 17 71.52 17.44 -47.78
C SER A 17 70.30 17.99 -47.04
N SER A 18 69.33 18.55 -47.76
CA SER A 18 68.07 19.03 -47.16
C SER A 18 67.23 17.89 -46.60
N ILE A 19 67.12 16.77 -47.34
CA ILE A 19 66.44 15.56 -46.87
C ILE A 19 67.16 14.98 -45.65
N ALA A 20 68.49 14.87 -45.70
CA ALA A 20 69.29 14.40 -44.57
C ALA A 20 69.07 15.28 -43.33
N PHE A 21 69.08 16.60 -43.47
CA PHE A 21 68.80 17.53 -42.38
C PHE A 21 67.39 17.37 -41.81
N CYS A 22 66.38 17.25 -42.68
CA CYS A 22 65.00 16.99 -42.25
C CYS A 22 64.88 15.69 -41.47
N VAL A 23 65.51 14.60 -41.93
CA VAL A 23 65.44 13.29 -41.26
C VAL A 23 66.25 13.27 -39.96
N THR A 24 67.41 13.91 -39.91
CA THR A 24 68.28 13.88 -38.72
C THR A 24 67.82 14.85 -37.63
N PHE A 25 67.23 16.00 -37.98
CA PHE A 25 66.90 17.04 -37.00
C PHE A 25 65.40 17.28 -36.87
N ILE A 26 64.66 17.39 -37.98
CA ILE A 26 63.24 17.77 -37.93
C ILE A 26 62.37 16.61 -37.47
N VAL A 27 62.52 15.43 -38.10
CA VAL A 27 61.70 14.24 -37.77
C VAL A 27 61.81 13.86 -36.28
N PRO A 28 63.01 13.76 -35.66
CA PRO A 28 63.11 13.41 -34.24
C PRO A 28 62.50 14.46 -33.30
N ILE A 29 62.54 15.75 -33.66
CA ILE A 29 61.89 16.82 -32.89
C ILE A 29 60.37 16.64 -32.94
N TYR A 30 59.80 16.35 -34.12
CA TYR A 30 58.37 16.10 -34.26
C TYR A 30 57.93 14.80 -33.56
N GLU A 31 58.70 13.73 -33.67
CA GLU A 31 58.43 12.47 -32.95
C GLU A 31 58.45 12.68 -31.44
N LYS A 32 59.46 13.40 -30.91
CA LYS A 32 59.53 13.73 -29.48
C LYS A 32 58.35 14.60 -29.04
N ASN A 33 57.94 15.57 -29.85
CA ASN A 33 56.77 16.39 -29.55
C ASN A 33 55.47 15.55 -29.55
N ASN A 34 55.32 14.64 -30.51
CA ASN A 34 54.17 13.74 -30.56
C ASN A 34 54.15 12.75 -29.39
N LEU A 35 55.30 12.19 -28.99
CA LEU A 35 55.42 11.33 -27.82
C LEU A 35 55.05 12.07 -26.53
N ASN A 36 55.48 13.34 -26.39
CA ASN A 36 55.09 14.18 -25.26
C ASN A 36 53.57 14.42 -25.23
N LYS A 37 52.96 14.73 -26.39
CA LYS A 37 51.50 14.89 -26.50
C LYS A 37 50.74 13.62 -26.19
N ILE A 38 51.21 12.47 -26.66
CA ILE A 38 50.62 11.16 -26.33
C ILE A 38 50.70 10.92 -24.82
N SER A 39 51.86 11.17 -24.20
CA SER A 39 52.01 11.03 -22.74
C SER A 39 51.11 11.99 -21.96
N GLU A 40 50.90 13.22 -22.44
CA GLU A 40 49.97 14.17 -21.83
C GLU A 40 48.51 13.72 -21.96
N LEU A 41 48.13 13.19 -23.13
CA LEU A 41 46.78 12.67 -23.37
C LEU A 41 46.51 11.40 -22.54
N GLU A 42 47.48 10.50 -22.42
CA GLU A 42 47.38 9.31 -21.55
C GLU A 42 47.22 9.71 -20.09
N LYS A 43 47.95 10.71 -19.61
CA LYS A 43 47.78 11.25 -18.24
C LYS A 43 46.43 11.92 -18.04
N ALA A 44 45.90 12.61 -19.05
CA ALA A 44 44.59 13.22 -18.98
C ALA A 44 43.48 12.15 -18.95
N ASP A 45 43.62 11.08 -19.74
CA ASP A 45 42.68 9.96 -19.79
C ASP A 45 42.68 9.16 -18.48
N THR A 46 43.85 8.88 -17.90
CA THR A 46 43.92 8.24 -16.58
C THR A 46 43.29 9.12 -15.49
N ALA A 47 43.58 10.41 -15.48
CA ALA A 47 42.98 11.34 -14.52
C ALA A 47 41.46 11.46 -14.70
N LEU A 48 40.95 11.39 -15.93
CA LEU A 48 39.52 11.39 -16.22
C LEU A 48 38.86 10.09 -15.75
N ASN A 49 39.47 8.94 -16.03
CA ASN A 49 38.99 7.64 -15.59
C ASN A 49 38.95 7.55 -14.05
N GLU A 50 39.98 8.03 -13.36
CA GLU A 50 39.97 8.09 -11.89
C GLU A 50 38.83 8.98 -11.35
N LYS A 51 38.57 10.12 -11.99
CA LYS A 51 37.43 10.99 -11.62
C LYS A 51 36.09 10.32 -11.87
N LEU A 52 35.94 9.60 -12.99
CA LEU A 52 34.72 8.86 -13.31
C LEU A 52 34.47 7.73 -12.32
N VAL A 53 35.50 6.96 -11.97
CA VAL A 53 35.39 5.89 -10.96
C VAL A 53 34.95 6.47 -9.63
N LYS A 54 35.59 7.54 -9.15
CA LYS A 54 35.20 8.22 -7.90
C LYS A 54 33.77 8.74 -7.94
N ALA A 55 33.38 9.44 -9.01
CA ALA A 55 32.02 9.95 -9.16
C ALA A 55 30.97 8.81 -9.19
N THR A 56 31.32 7.68 -9.80
CA THR A 56 30.44 6.49 -9.85
C THR A 56 30.31 5.84 -8.48
N GLU A 57 31.41 5.74 -7.72
CA GLU A 57 31.39 5.25 -6.34
C GLU A 57 30.56 6.17 -5.42
N GLU A 58 30.72 7.48 -5.53
CA GLU A 58 29.94 8.48 -4.78
C GLU A 58 28.44 8.35 -5.10
N LEU A 59 28.06 8.25 -6.37
CA LEU A 59 26.68 8.03 -6.79
C LEU A 59 26.09 6.73 -6.23
N LEU A 60 26.88 5.65 -6.23
CA LEU A 60 26.43 4.35 -5.72
C LEU A 60 26.25 4.41 -4.20
N GLN A 61 27.15 5.08 -3.47
CA GLN A 61 27.00 5.31 -2.04
C GLN A 61 25.78 6.18 -1.72
N GLU A 62 25.53 7.24 -2.49
CA GLU A 62 24.37 8.10 -2.30
C GLU A 62 23.06 7.36 -2.60
N LYS A 63 23.03 6.55 -3.66
CA LYS A 63 21.90 5.67 -3.97
C LYS A 63 21.61 4.69 -2.83
N ASN A 64 22.63 4.04 -2.29
CA ASN A 64 22.47 3.11 -1.16
C ASN A 64 21.96 3.83 0.10
N LYS A 65 22.50 5.02 0.42
CA LYS A 65 22.00 5.85 1.54
C LYS A 65 20.55 6.25 1.35
N ASN A 66 20.14 6.60 0.14
CA ASN A 66 18.76 6.95 -0.18
C ASN A 66 17.84 5.73 -0.07
N GLU A 67 18.26 4.55 -0.54
CA GLU A 67 17.49 3.31 -0.37
C GLU A 67 17.32 2.93 1.11
N ASP A 68 18.37 3.05 1.91
CA ASP A 68 18.31 2.79 3.35
C ASP A 68 17.41 3.79 4.07
N THR A 69 17.48 5.07 3.69
CA THR A 69 16.61 6.12 4.25
C THR A 69 15.15 5.87 3.88
N ARG A 70 14.85 5.49 2.63
CA ARG A 70 13.50 5.11 2.21
C ARG A 70 12.98 3.89 2.98
N LYS A 71 13.80 2.87 3.19
CA LYS A 71 13.44 1.70 4.01
C LYS A 71 13.14 2.11 5.46
N LYS A 72 13.98 2.95 6.07
CA LYS A 72 13.77 3.46 7.44
C LYS A 72 12.48 4.25 7.54
N LEU A 73 12.25 5.20 6.65
CA LEU A 73 11.02 6.01 6.62
C LEU A 73 9.79 5.14 6.39
N SER A 74 9.85 4.16 5.48
CA SER A 74 8.75 3.23 5.26
C SER A 74 8.43 2.40 6.50
N ASN A 75 9.45 1.94 7.23
CA ASN A 75 9.25 1.22 8.48
C ASN A 75 8.69 2.13 9.58
N GLU A 76 9.21 3.35 9.71
CA GLU A 76 8.73 4.32 10.70
C GLU A 76 7.27 4.74 10.42
N ILE A 77 6.90 4.93 9.16
CA ILE A 77 5.51 5.20 8.75
C ILE A 77 4.62 4.01 9.12
N LYS A 78 5.05 2.77 8.86
CA LYS A 78 4.30 1.56 9.25
C LYS A 78 4.13 1.48 10.76
N GLU A 79 5.21 1.64 11.53
CA GLU A 79 5.17 1.61 12.99
C GLU A 79 4.27 2.70 13.56
N LYS A 80 4.39 3.94 13.08
CA LYS A 80 3.52 5.04 13.50
C LYS A 80 2.07 4.82 13.11
N SER A 81 1.80 4.29 11.90
CA SER A 81 0.43 4.00 11.46
C SER A 81 -0.20 2.92 12.32
N THR A 82 0.53 1.84 12.62
CA THR A 82 0.07 0.80 13.54
C THR A 82 -0.18 1.38 14.94
N LYS A 83 0.75 2.19 15.46
CA LYS A 83 0.60 2.81 16.79
C LYS A 83 -0.57 3.80 16.85
N ILE A 84 -0.82 4.55 15.78
CA ILE A 84 -1.98 5.45 15.68
C ILE A 84 -3.27 4.64 15.68
N LEU A 85 -3.33 3.54 14.92
CA LEU A 85 -4.48 2.63 14.96
C LEU A 85 -4.69 2.09 16.37
N GLU A 86 -3.65 1.56 17.02
CA GLU A 86 -3.73 1.04 18.38
C GLU A 86 -4.23 2.09 19.39
N LEU A 87 -3.65 3.29 19.39
CA LEU A 87 -4.03 4.37 20.31
C LEU A 87 -5.42 4.94 20.02
N GLN A 88 -5.82 5.04 18.75
CA GLN A 88 -7.17 5.46 18.39
C GLN A 88 -8.19 4.40 18.81
N GLU A 89 -7.83 3.13 18.76
CA GLU A 89 -8.77 2.02 18.96
C GLU A 89 -8.93 1.61 20.43
N GLU A 90 -7.90 1.80 21.28
CA GLU A 90 -8.01 1.57 22.74
C GLU A 90 -9.15 2.37 23.40
N ASP A 91 -9.44 3.58 22.90
CA ASP A 91 -10.50 4.46 23.40
C ASP A 91 -11.85 4.30 22.68
N ARG A 92 -11.89 3.52 21.59
CA ARG A 92 -13.11 3.40 20.76
C ARG A 92 -14.10 2.40 21.31
N LEU A 93 -13.62 1.27 21.84
CA LEU A 93 -14.48 0.24 22.41
C LEU A 93 -14.55 0.38 23.94
N ASN A 94 -15.76 0.41 24.48
CA ASN A 94 -16.00 0.49 25.91
C ASN A 94 -16.37 -0.92 26.43
N SER A 95 -15.89 -1.30 27.62
CA SER A 95 -16.27 -2.56 28.27
C SER A 95 -17.78 -2.70 28.45
N GLU A 96 -18.51 -1.60 28.59
CA GLU A 96 -19.97 -1.61 28.78
C GLU A 96 -20.76 -1.73 27.47
N THR A 97 -20.20 -1.32 26.33
CA THR A 97 -20.92 -1.31 25.05
C THR A 97 -20.03 -1.74 23.88
N PRO A 98 -20.48 -2.72 23.07
CA PRO A 98 -19.74 -3.16 21.88
C PRO A 98 -19.60 -2.08 20.80
N PHE A 99 -20.38 -1.00 20.87
CA PHE A 99 -20.40 -0.01 19.81
C PHE A 99 -19.18 0.90 19.86
N PRO A 100 -18.48 1.07 18.72
CA PRO A 100 -17.38 2.01 18.65
C PRO A 100 -17.86 3.44 18.97
N LYS A 101 -16.99 4.20 19.63
CA LYS A 101 -17.20 5.62 19.93
C LYS A 101 -17.57 6.38 18.66
N GLY A 102 -18.61 7.20 18.73
CA GLY A 102 -19.22 7.88 17.57
C GLY A 102 -20.46 7.19 17.02
N PHE A 103 -20.63 5.87 17.23
CA PHE A 103 -21.74 5.09 16.67
C PHE A 103 -22.71 4.55 17.74
N ARG A 104 -22.73 5.18 18.93
CA ARG A 104 -23.53 4.75 20.09
C ARG A 104 -24.94 5.35 20.13
N SER A 105 -25.24 6.27 19.21
CA SER A 105 -26.53 6.96 19.09
C SER A 105 -27.66 6.07 18.58
N VAL A 106 -27.31 5.00 17.87
CA VAL A 106 -28.26 4.01 17.33
C VAL A 106 -27.76 2.62 17.69
N GLN A 107 -28.52 1.94 18.52
CA GLN A 107 -28.17 0.64 19.10
C GLN A 107 -29.10 -0.48 18.64
N LEU A 108 -28.81 -1.70 19.08
CA LEU A 108 -29.71 -2.83 18.90
C LEU A 108 -31.04 -2.55 19.60
N LEU A 109 -32.14 -3.02 18.99
CA LEU A 109 -33.53 -2.82 19.41
C LEU A 109 -34.03 -1.36 19.38
N ASP A 110 -33.21 -0.40 18.97
CA ASP A 110 -33.70 0.95 18.71
C ASP A 110 -34.66 0.95 17.52
N ASN A 111 -35.52 1.98 17.49
CA ASN A 111 -36.39 2.20 16.34
C ASN A 111 -35.54 2.58 15.13
N VAL A 112 -35.83 1.95 14.00
CA VAL A 112 -35.13 2.19 12.72
C VAL A 112 -35.20 3.65 12.27
N ASN A 113 -36.24 4.39 12.66
CA ASN A 113 -36.40 5.81 12.35
C ASN A 113 -35.33 6.68 13.04
N ASN A 114 -34.69 6.20 14.11
CA ASN A 114 -33.63 6.92 14.80
C ASN A 114 -32.37 7.07 13.92
N ILE A 115 -32.18 6.20 12.91
CA ILE A 115 -31.01 6.23 12.02
C ILE A 115 -30.93 7.56 11.26
N GLU A 116 -32.04 8.01 10.67
CA GLU A 116 -32.05 9.27 9.91
C GLU A 116 -31.79 10.47 10.81
N ALA A 117 -32.30 10.44 12.05
CA ALA A 117 -32.08 11.50 13.01
C ALA A 117 -30.62 11.55 13.53
N ALA A 118 -29.97 10.39 13.64
CA ALA A 118 -28.59 10.28 14.12
C ALA A 118 -27.56 10.63 13.04
N TYR A 119 -27.85 10.36 11.76
CA TYR A 119 -26.90 10.49 10.64
C TYR A 119 -27.39 11.45 9.57
N LYS A 120 -27.83 12.65 9.97
CA LYS A 120 -28.47 13.64 9.08
C LYS A 120 -27.58 14.12 7.94
N ASP A 121 -26.28 14.22 8.20
CA ASP A 121 -25.29 14.75 7.26
C ASP A 121 -24.62 13.65 6.42
N ASN A 122 -24.94 12.39 6.68
CA ASN A 122 -24.36 11.24 5.99
C ASN A 122 -25.24 10.80 4.81
N LYS A 123 -24.61 10.16 3.83
CA LYS A 123 -25.33 9.53 2.73
C LYS A 123 -25.95 8.22 3.22
N ILE A 124 -27.28 8.12 3.13
CA ILE A 124 -28.04 6.94 3.58
C ILE A 124 -28.60 6.20 2.36
N SER A 125 -28.30 4.91 2.26
CA SER A 125 -28.87 3.97 1.28
C SER A 125 -29.83 3.03 1.97
N LYS A 126 -31.07 2.93 1.47
CA LYS A 126 -32.13 2.14 2.10
C LYS A 126 -32.68 1.08 1.17
N THR A 127 -32.81 -0.13 1.68
CA THR A 127 -33.55 -1.22 1.04
C THR A 127 -34.63 -1.76 1.97
N LYS A 128 -35.42 -2.73 1.51
CA LYS A 128 -36.40 -3.42 2.37
C LYS A 128 -35.73 -4.22 3.50
N LEU A 129 -34.48 -4.65 3.31
CA LEU A 129 -33.79 -5.62 4.17
C LEU A 129 -32.74 -4.98 5.07
N TRP A 130 -32.21 -3.82 4.70
CA TRP A 130 -31.13 -3.15 5.42
C TRP A 130 -31.08 -1.66 5.10
N ILE A 131 -30.44 -0.91 6.00
CA ILE A 131 -30.15 0.52 5.84
C ILE A 131 -28.65 0.70 6.04
N SER A 132 -27.97 1.28 5.06
CA SER A 132 -26.53 1.54 5.12
C SER A 132 -26.27 3.04 5.16
N VAL A 133 -25.29 3.44 5.95
CA VAL A 133 -24.86 4.83 6.13
C VAL A 133 -23.39 4.91 5.79
N ASP A 134 -23.03 5.74 4.82
CA ASP A 134 -21.64 6.04 4.50
C ASP A 134 -21.07 6.94 5.60
N ILE A 135 -19.94 6.53 6.20
CA ILE A 135 -19.33 7.22 7.33
C ILE A 135 -17.90 7.63 6.97
N ASP A 136 -17.52 8.83 7.40
CA ASP A 136 -16.13 9.28 7.32
C ASP A 136 -15.40 8.87 8.60
N ASP A 137 -14.90 7.64 8.59
CA ASP A 137 -14.16 7.06 9.71
C ASP A 137 -12.84 6.43 9.22
N ASN A 138 -11.86 6.30 10.12
CA ASN A 138 -10.56 5.74 9.80
C ASN A 138 -10.58 4.22 9.60
N LEU A 139 -11.40 3.52 10.37
CA LEU A 139 -11.48 2.05 10.37
C LEU A 139 -12.65 1.54 9.54
N PHE A 140 -13.76 2.27 9.53
CA PHE A 140 -14.99 1.84 8.87
C PHE A 140 -15.36 2.78 7.72
N SER A 141 -15.86 2.20 6.63
CA SER A 141 -16.36 2.98 5.48
C SER A 141 -17.87 3.21 5.54
N SER A 142 -18.59 2.26 6.14
CA SER A 142 -20.05 2.30 6.24
C SER A 142 -20.54 1.49 7.42
N VAL A 143 -21.75 1.82 7.88
CA VAL A 143 -22.49 1.04 8.89
C VAL A 143 -23.80 0.58 8.29
N THR A 144 -24.09 -0.71 8.36
CA THR A 144 -25.33 -1.33 7.88
C THR A 144 -26.16 -1.84 9.04
N TYR A 145 -27.39 -1.35 9.13
CA TYR A 145 -28.41 -1.73 10.10
C TYR A 145 -29.41 -2.70 9.48
N TYR A 146 -29.70 -3.79 10.18
CA TYR A 146 -30.66 -4.82 9.75
C TYR A 146 -31.97 -4.70 10.54
N PRO A 147 -33.04 -4.13 9.94
CA PRO A 147 -34.33 -4.02 10.59
C PRO A 147 -35.04 -5.39 10.72
N ILE A 148 -35.69 -5.60 11.85
CA ILE A 148 -36.63 -6.69 12.11
C ILE A 148 -37.97 -6.10 12.54
N THR A 149 -39.07 -6.73 12.12
CA THR A 149 -40.42 -6.28 12.46
C THR A 149 -40.93 -6.99 13.71
N PHE A 150 -41.33 -6.22 14.72
CA PHE A 150 -42.03 -6.68 15.93
C PHE A 150 -43.37 -5.95 16.04
N GLY A 151 -44.46 -6.64 15.66
CA GLY A 151 -45.78 -6.02 15.50
C GLY A 151 -45.73 -4.90 14.47
N ASP A 152 -46.18 -3.71 14.85
CA ASP A 152 -46.16 -2.52 13.98
C ASP A 152 -44.84 -1.74 14.04
N SER A 153 -43.86 -2.20 14.83
CA SER A 153 -42.58 -1.50 15.01
C SER A 153 -41.43 -2.20 14.29
N LYS A 154 -40.57 -1.43 13.62
CA LYS A 154 -39.30 -1.92 13.07
C LYS A 154 -38.16 -1.56 14.01
N ARG A 155 -37.39 -2.59 14.39
CA ARG A 155 -36.32 -2.52 15.38
C ARG A 155 -35.02 -2.99 14.77
N ILE A 156 -33.89 -2.54 15.28
CA ILE A 156 -32.58 -2.95 14.76
C ILE A 156 -32.19 -4.30 15.37
N SER A 157 -31.88 -5.29 14.54
CA SER A 157 -31.48 -6.63 14.99
C SER A 157 -29.97 -6.85 14.96
N HIS A 158 -29.30 -6.29 13.95
CA HIS A 158 -27.87 -6.42 13.74
C HIS A 158 -27.32 -5.08 13.23
N VAL A 159 -26.07 -4.81 13.59
CA VAL A 159 -25.30 -3.68 13.06
C VAL A 159 -23.98 -4.20 12.52
N LEU A 160 -23.71 -4.01 11.23
CA LEU A 160 -22.47 -4.37 10.57
C LEU A 160 -21.65 -3.12 10.27
N PHE A 161 -20.44 -3.07 10.80
CA PHE A 161 -19.44 -2.05 10.49
C PHE A 161 -18.50 -2.60 9.43
N HIS A 162 -18.54 -2.02 8.22
CA HIS A 162 -17.69 -2.46 7.11
C HIS A 162 -16.33 -1.81 7.23
N PHE A 163 -15.26 -2.61 7.15
CA PHE A 163 -13.92 -2.05 7.14
C PHE A 163 -13.73 -1.07 5.98
N LYS A 164 -12.94 -0.03 6.22
CA LYS A 164 -12.51 0.89 5.18
C LYS A 164 -11.75 0.10 4.14
N GLN A 165 -12.07 0.33 2.87
CA GLN A 165 -11.31 -0.25 1.78
C GLN A 165 -10.32 0.80 1.30
N LEU A 166 -9.08 0.38 1.03
CA LEU A 166 -8.14 1.23 0.33
C LEU A 166 -8.67 1.50 -1.07
N ASP A 167 -8.61 2.76 -1.49
CA ASP A 167 -8.81 3.10 -2.88
C ASP A 167 -7.80 2.32 -3.73
N SER A 168 -8.31 1.68 -4.79
CA SER A 168 -7.56 0.82 -5.70
C SER A 168 -6.56 1.60 -6.56
N ILE A 169 -6.66 2.93 -6.52
CA ILE A 169 -5.83 3.89 -7.25
C ILE A 169 -5.04 4.66 -6.19
N ASN A 170 -3.71 4.59 -6.27
CA ASN A 170 -2.82 5.46 -5.53
C ASN A 170 -2.06 6.35 -6.51
N ILE A 171 -1.72 7.56 -6.09
CA ILE A 171 -0.84 8.46 -6.85
C ILE A 171 0.53 8.37 -6.19
N ASP A 172 1.54 7.89 -6.91
CA ASP A 172 2.90 7.82 -6.38
C ASP A 172 3.56 9.21 -6.27
N GLU A 173 4.77 9.26 -5.69
CA GLU A 173 5.56 10.49 -5.52
C GLU A 173 5.88 11.20 -6.87
N ASN A 174 5.73 10.49 -7.99
CA ASN A 174 5.94 11.00 -9.35
C ASN A 174 4.61 11.29 -10.07
N PHE A 175 3.49 11.33 -9.34
CA PHE A 175 2.14 11.52 -9.86
C PHE A 175 1.64 10.44 -10.81
N ASN A 176 2.24 9.24 -10.81
CA ASN A 176 1.74 8.12 -11.58
C ASN A 176 0.59 7.43 -10.87
N ILE A 177 -0.40 7.02 -11.64
CA ILE A 177 -1.49 6.19 -11.16
C ILE A 177 -0.95 4.77 -10.99
N VAL A 178 -0.72 4.38 -9.74
CA VAL A 178 -0.36 3.02 -9.35
C VAL A 178 -1.63 2.31 -8.92
N ARG A 179 -2.02 1.29 -9.68
CA ARG A 179 -3.11 0.41 -9.31
C ARG A 179 -2.61 -0.54 -8.21
N LYS A 180 -3.27 -0.54 -7.06
CA LYS A 180 -2.97 -1.50 -5.99
C LYS A 180 -3.29 -2.90 -6.47
N THR A 181 -2.42 -3.85 -6.14
CA THR A 181 -2.67 -5.25 -6.44
C THR A 181 -3.72 -5.82 -5.49
N ASP A 182 -4.38 -6.91 -5.88
CA ASP A 182 -5.31 -7.62 -5.00
C ASP A 182 -4.62 -8.10 -3.71
N ASP A 183 -3.31 -8.40 -3.78
CA ASP A 183 -2.51 -8.78 -2.62
C ASP A 183 -2.29 -7.61 -1.65
N ASP A 184 -2.09 -6.39 -2.15
CA ASP A 184 -1.99 -5.19 -1.31
C ASP A 184 -3.31 -4.91 -0.59
N LEU A 185 -4.43 -5.03 -1.31
CA LEU A 185 -5.77 -4.86 -0.74
C LEU A 185 -6.07 -5.93 0.32
N LYS A 186 -5.65 -7.18 0.06
CA LYS A 186 -5.79 -8.28 1.02
C LYS A 186 -4.95 -8.02 2.28
N LYS A 187 -3.66 -7.70 2.13
CA LYS A 187 -2.76 -7.37 3.26
C LYS A 187 -3.30 -6.24 4.12
N TYR A 188 -3.87 -5.20 3.50
CA TYR A 188 -4.49 -4.11 4.23
C TYR A 188 -5.72 -4.57 5.03
N ARG A 189 -6.62 -5.35 4.43
CA ARG A 189 -7.78 -5.91 5.13
C ARG A 189 -7.36 -6.83 6.27
N ASP A 190 -6.38 -7.70 6.05
CA ASP A 190 -5.82 -8.59 7.07
C ASP A 190 -5.21 -7.77 8.21
N SER A 191 -4.57 -6.64 7.93
CA SER A 191 -4.04 -5.73 8.94
C SER A 191 -5.15 -5.12 9.80
N LEU A 192 -6.23 -4.60 9.19
CA LEU A 192 -7.37 -4.03 9.93
C LEU A 192 -8.08 -5.09 10.79
N TYR A 193 -8.27 -6.29 10.21
CA TYR A 193 -8.84 -7.42 10.89
C TYR A 193 -8.01 -7.84 12.11
N ASN A 194 -6.70 -8.03 11.94
CA ASN A 194 -5.80 -8.45 13.01
C ASN A 194 -5.67 -7.40 14.12
N ALA A 195 -5.64 -6.11 13.77
CA ALA A 195 -5.67 -5.02 14.74
C ALA A 195 -6.97 -5.08 15.56
N THR A 196 -8.12 -5.10 14.89
CA THR A 196 -9.43 -5.17 15.54
C THR A 196 -9.54 -6.42 16.44
N LEU A 197 -9.04 -7.57 15.96
CA LEU A 197 -9.05 -8.82 16.73
C LEU A 197 -8.23 -8.69 18.02
N LYS A 198 -7.03 -8.10 17.94
CA LYS A 198 -6.16 -7.87 19.10
C LYS A 198 -6.88 -7.02 20.15
N ILE A 199 -7.51 -5.92 19.73
CA ILE A 199 -8.23 -5.02 20.64
C ILE A 199 -9.45 -5.69 21.26
N LEU A 200 -10.22 -6.44 20.48
CA LEU A 200 -11.36 -7.19 21.02
C LEU A 200 -10.91 -8.22 22.05
N LYS A 201 -9.77 -8.88 21.84
CA LYS A 201 -9.18 -9.79 22.82
C LYS A 201 -8.73 -9.09 24.10
N GLU A 202 -8.10 -7.94 23.98
CA GLU A 202 -7.67 -7.14 25.13
C GLU A 202 -8.87 -6.60 25.93
N LYS A 203 -9.94 -6.19 25.26
CA LYS A 203 -11.14 -5.60 25.91
C LYS A 203 -12.12 -6.62 26.45
N TYR A 204 -12.36 -7.71 25.73
CA TYR A 204 -13.44 -8.66 26.03
C TYR A 204 -12.95 -10.09 26.33
N GLY A 205 -11.64 -10.33 26.26
CA GLY A 205 -11.03 -11.63 26.54
C GLY A 205 -11.03 -12.58 25.34
N GLU A 206 -10.93 -13.88 25.61
CA GLU A 206 -10.79 -14.89 24.55
C GLU A 206 -12.02 -14.98 23.64
N SER A 207 -11.75 -15.07 22.34
CA SER A 207 -12.76 -15.27 21.30
C SER A 207 -13.02 -16.76 21.05
N LYS A 208 -14.23 -17.13 20.66
CA LYS A 208 -14.51 -18.43 20.04
C LYS A 208 -14.39 -18.32 18.53
N TYR A 209 -13.45 -19.06 17.93
CA TYR A 209 -13.32 -19.13 16.47
C TYR A 209 -14.33 -20.12 15.88
N ASP A 210 -15.07 -19.69 14.86
CA ASP A 210 -15.97 -20.52 14.06
C ASP A 210 -15.32 -20.77 12.69
N PRO A 211 -14.82 -22.00 12.41
CA PRO A 211 -14.11 -22.29 11.17
C PRO A 211 -15.04 -22.35 9.95
N GLU A 212 -16.34 -22.59 10.13
CA GLU A 212 -17.29 -22.67 9.01
C GLU A 212 -17.58 -21.28 8.45
N GLU A 213 -17.81 -20.31 9.34
CA GLU A 213 -18.10 -18.91 8.99
C GLU A 213 -16.83 -18.04 8.89
N GLN A 214 -15.67 -18.59 9.25
CA GLN A 214 -14.37 -17.90 9.30
C GLN A 214 -14.41 -16.61 10.14
N GLU A 215 -15.00 -16.70 11.33
CA GLU A 215 -15.23 -15.55 12.20
C GLU A 215 -14.80 -15.80 13.65
N HIS A 216 -14.45 -14.72 14.34
CA HIS A 216 -14.24 -14.73 15.79
C HIS A 216 -15.45 -14.15 16.50
N ARG A 217 -16.03 -14.92 17.44
CA ARG A 217 -17.14 -14.46 18.28
C ARG A 217 -16.66 -14.08 19.67
N PHE A 218 -17.10 -12.91 20.14
CA PHE A 218 -16.88 -12.39 21.48
C PHE A 218 -18.23 -12.21 22.18
N TYR A 219 -18.33 -12.69 23.42
CA TYR A 219 -19.54 -12.58 24.23
C TYR A 219 -19.29 -11.58 25.36
N ILE A 220 -19.82 -10.37 25.20
CA ILE A 220 -19.51 -9.25 26.11
C ILE A 220 -20.29 -9.40 27.42
N ASN A 221 -21.55 -9.80 27.32
CA ASN A 221 -22.41 -10.10 28.46
C ASN A 221 -23.51 -11.07 27.99
N LYS A 222 -24.55 -11.28 28.81
CA LYS A 222 -25.66 -12.20 28.48
C LYS A 222 -26.53 -11.77 27.29
N PHE A 223 -26.32 -10.57 26.75
CA PHE A 223 -27.15 -10.00 25.71
C PHE A 223 -26.40 -9.74 24.40
N TRP A 224 -25.17 -9.23 24.46
CA TRP A 224 -24.43 -8.76 23.29
C TRP A 224 -23.38 -9.76 22.81
N GLN A 225 -23.28 -9.93 21.50
CA GLN A 225 -22.16 -10.59 20.84
C GLN A 225 -21.54 -9.70 19.76
N ILE A 226 -20.23 -9.85 19.57
CA ILE A 226 -19.50 -9.33 18.42
C ILE A 226 -19.03 -10.52 17.58
N SER A 227 -19.35 -10.51 16.28
CA SER A 227 -18.71 -11.38 15.29
C SER A 227 -17.74 -10.56 14.44
N LEU A 228 -16.48 -10.96 14.40
CA LEU A 228 -15.45 -10.33 13.59
C LEU A 228 -15.12 -11.20 12.38
N THR A 229 -15.24 -10.63 11.19
CA THR A 229 -14.97 -11.27 9.89
C THR A 229 -13.94 -10.46 9.11
N ALA A 230 -13.39 -11.01 8.03
CA ALA A 230 -12.51 -10.28 7.12
C ALA A 230 -13.15 -9.04 6.46
N ARG A 231 -14.49 -8.95 6.46
CA ARG A 231 -15.23 -7.80 5.87
C ARG A 231 -15.50 -6.70 6.88
N GLY A 232 -15.51 -7.02 8.18
CA GLY A 232 -15.91 -6.07 9.19
C GLY A 232 -16.39 -6.72 10.48
N MET A 233 -17.01 -5.91 11.31
CA MET A 233 -17.46 -6.26 12.65
C MET A 233 -18.99 -6.21 12.72
N VAL A 234 -19.61 -7.30 13.16
CA VAL A 234 -21.06 -7.39 13.38
C VAL A 234 -21.33 -7.35 14.87
N ILE A 235 -22.27 -6.50 15.29
CA ILE A 235 -22.81 -6.46 16.64
C ILE A 235 -24.25 -6.97 16.58
N SER A 236 -24.57 -7.96 17.41
CA SER A 236 -25.90 -8.55 17.48
C SER A 236 -26.25 -9.02 18.88
N THR A 237 -27.50 -9.45 19.06
CA THR A 237 -27.93 -10.10 20.31
C THR A 237 -27.57 -11.58 20.29
N ILE A 238 -27.22 -12.15 21.45
CA ILE A 238 -26.99 -13.60 21.61
C ILE A 238 -28.29 -14.37 21.37
N TYR A 239 -29.42 -13.78 21.75
CA TYR A 239 -30.73 -14.34 21.47
C TYR A 239 -31.11 -14.01 20.04
N GLU A 240 -31.06 -15.00 19.15
CA GLU A 240 -31.77 -14.91 17.89
C GLU A 240 -33.28 -14.89 18.20
N PRO A 241 -34.02 -13.86 17.77
CA PRO A 241 -35.47 -13.88 17.84
C PRO A 241 -35.96 -15.16 17.14
N LYS A 242 -36.76 -16.00 17.81
CA LYS A 242 -37.33 -17.24 17.24
C LYS A 242 -38.02 -17.02 15.88
N SER A 243 -38.45 -15.80 15.59
CA SER A 243 -39.01 -15.39 14.30
C SER A 243 -38.02 -15.48 13.13
N ILE A 244 -36.71 -15.33 13.35
CA ILE A 244 -35.67 -15.49 12.31
C ILE A 244 -35.39 -16.97 12.04
N LEU A 245 -35.40 -17.82 13.09
CA LEU A 245 -35.21 -19.26 12.95
C LEU A 245 -36.28 -19.88 12.03
N ASN A 246 -37.54 -19.46 12.17
CA ASN A 246 -38.63 -19.97 11.34
C ASN A 246 -38.49 -19.56 9.85
N GLN A 247 -38.04 -18.33 9.56
CA GLN A 247 -37.81 -17.89 8.17
C GLN A 247 -36.66 -18.66 7.48
N ASN A 248 -35.61 -19.01 8.23
CA ASN A 248 -34.50 -19.80 7.69
C ASN A 248 -34.88 -21.28 7.49
N ILE A 249 -35.74 -21.84 8.34
CA ILE A 249 -36.30 -23.18 8.16
C ILE A 249 -37.16 -23.24 6.90
N ASP A 250 -38.04 -22.25 6.70
CA ASP A 250 -38.90 -22.19 5.51
C ASP A 250 -38.09 -22.02 4.22
N ASN A 251 -37.04 -21.19 4.24
CA ASN A 251 -36.16 -21.03 3.08
C ASN A 251 -35.35 -22.29 2.75
N LYS A 252 -34.84 -23.03 3.76
CA LYS A 252 -34.17 -24.32 3.53
C LYS A 252 -35.13 -25.39 3.03
N LYS A 253 -36.38 -25.40 3.49
CA LYS A 253 -37.42 -26.33 3.04
C LYS A 253 -37.80 -26.07 1.57
N ASN A 254 -37.96 -24.80 1.21
CA ASN A 254 -38.23 -24.39 -0.18
C ASN A 254 -37.08 -24.71 -1.14
N GLN A 255 -35.83 -24.63 -0.69
CA GLN A 255 -34.67 -25.06 -1.49
C GLN A 255 -34.63 -26.57 -1.70
N HIS A 256 -34.98 -27.37 -0.69
CA HIS A 256 -35.07 -28.83 -0.83
C HIS A 256 -36.23 -29.26 -1.76
N GLU A 257 -37.38 -28.59 -1.69
CA GLU A 257 -38.51 -28.86 -2.60
C GLU A 257 -38.19 -28.47 -4.05
N ALA A 258 -37.48 -27.36 -4.28
CA ALA A 258 -37.04 -26.95 -5.62
C ALA A 258 -36.01 -27.91 -6.25
N ILE A 259 -35.20 -28.59 -5.42
CA ILE A 259 -34.26 -29.62 -5.89
C ILE A 259 -35.01 -30.94 -6.17
N SER A 260 -35.99 -31.31 -5.35
CA SER A 260 -36.76 -32.54 -5.51
C SER A 260 -37.73 -32.52 -6.70
N GLN A 261 -38.04 -31.37 -7.28
CA GLN A 261 -38.86 -31.25 -8.51
C GLN A 261 -38.02 -31.25 -9.80
N ARG A 262 -36.69 -31.31 -9.70
CA ARG A 262 -35.76 -31.33 -10.85
C ARG A 262 -35.13 -32.71 -11.11
N TYR A 263 -35.47 -33.71 -10.32
CA TYR A 263 -35.08 -35.12 -10.49
C TYR A 263 -36.33 -35.99 -10.47
#